data_AF-A0A9Q3KPC2-F1
#
_entry.id   AF-A0A9Q3KPC2-F1
#
_cell.length_a   1.000
_cell.length_b   1.000
_cell.length_c   1.000
_cell.angle_alpha   90.00
_cell.angle_beta   90.00
_cell.angle_gamma   90.00
#
_symmetry.space_group_name_H-M   'P 1'
#
loop_
_entity.id
_entity.type
_entity.pdbx_description
1 polymer ?
#
loop_
_entity_poly.entity_id
_entity_poly.type
_entity_poly.pdbx_seq_one_letter_code
_entity_poly.pdbx_strand_id
1 'polypeptide(L)'
;MKEIHGRRNWPWWKSQIIQKYSNGTWIWQKTMSFENDKYSVDKDPYEWCLRQSKRLKAIDPQMNIQMRNHKLLTQLPGELEHAVKCRCNQNCTLDDIANTLQDIRKRTNIGKFTPYKSSSFKEK
;
A
#
# COMPACT_ATOMS: atom_id res chain seq x y z
N MET A 1 9.37 -38.61 -2.08
CA MET A 1 8.62 -37.44 -1.56
C MET A 1 7.22 -37.22 -2.18
N LYS A 2 6.76 -38.00 -3.17
CA LYS A 2 5.39 -37.89 -3.72
C LYS A 2 4.35 -38.84 -3.08
N GLU A 3 4.78 -39.81 -2.27
CA GLU A 3 3.91 -40.91 -1.82
C GLU A 3 3.37 -40.75 -0.38
N ILE A 4 3.80 -39.74 0.38
CA ILE A 4 3.38 -39.57 1.80
C ILE A 4 2.23 -38.56 1.96
N HIS A 5 1.96 -37.72 0.94
CA HIS A 5 0.96 -36.64 1.02
C HIS A 5 -0.14 -36.79 -0.05
N GLY A 6 -0.80 -37.95 -0.05
CA GLY A 6 -1.91 -38.25 -0.97
C GLY A 6 -2.90 -37.09 -1.15
N ARG A 7 -3.21 -36.80 -2.43
CA ARG A 7 -4.20 -35.83 -2.96
C ARG A 7 -4.66 -34.72 -1.99
N ARG A 8 -3.73 -33.94 -1.43
CA ARG A 8 -4.09 -32.73 -0.67
C ARG A 8 -4.55 -31.64 -1.63
N ASN A 9 -5.64 -30.96 -1.29
CA ASN A 9 -6.18 -29.87 -2.10
C ASN A 9 -5.24 -28.66 -2.10
N TRP A 10 -5.36 -27.79 -3.11
CA TRP A 10 -4.52 -26.61 -3.26
C TRP A 10 -4.51 -25.68 -2.03
N PRO A 11 -5.64 -25.40 -1.34
CA PRO A 11 -5.64 -24.60 -0.12
C PRO A 11 -4.69 -25.13 0.96
N TRP A 12 -4.65 -26.45 1.15
CA TRP A 12 -3.74 -27.07 2.12
C TRP A 12 -2.26 -26.85 1.74
N TRP A 13 -1.91 -27.10 0.48
CA TRP A 13 -0.55 -26.86 -0.02
C TRP A 13 -0.14 -25.40 0.11
N LYS A 14 -1.05 -24.47 -0.21
CA LYS A 14 -0.83 -23.04 -0.04
C LYS A 14 -0.53 -22.70 1.43
N SER A 15 -1.29 -23.24 2.38
CA SER A 15 -1.04 -23.02 3.81
C SER A 15 0.32 -23.56 4.25
N GLN A 16 0.72 -24.75 3.78
CA GLN A 16 2.03 -25.33 4.12
C GLN A 16 3.20 -24.52 3.53
N ILE A 17 3.06 -24.02 2.30
CA ILE A 17 4.05 -23.14 1.68
C ILE A 17 4.17 -21.84 2.48
N ILE A 18 3.05 -21.21 2.83
CA ILE A 18 3.03 -20.01 3.67
C ILE A 18 3.70 -20.31 5.02
N GLN A 19 3.33 -21.39 5.70
CA GLN A 19 3.91 -21.75 7.00
C GLN A 19 5.43 -21.97 6.93
N LYS A 20 5.92 -22.61 5.86
CA LYS A 20 7.35 -22.91 5.69
C LYS A 20 8.19 -21.70 5.27
N TYR A 21 7.64 -20.81 4.45
CA TYR A 21 8.38 -19.73 3.80
C TYR A 21 8.02 -18.32 4.27
N SER A 22 6.92 -18.12 5.02
CA SER A 22 6.62 -16.87 5.72
C SER A 22 7.45 -16.75 6.99
N ASN A 23 8.77 -16.68 6.80
CA ASN A 23 9.69 -16.38 7.89
C ASN A 23 9.46 -14.94 8.38
N GLY A 24 9.69 -14.69 9.68
CA GLY A 24 9.47 -13.36 10.28
C GLY A 24 10.30 -12.26 9.58
N THR A 25 11.49 -12.61 9.09
CA THR A 25 12.36 -11.71 8.32
C THR A 25 11.73 -11.25 7.00
N TRP A 26 11.03 -12.12 6.28
CA TRP A 26 10.37 -11.82 5.01
C TRP A 26 9.14 -10.96 5.25
N ILE A 27 8.36 -11.25 6.29
CA ILE A 27 7.23 -10.41 6.71
C ILE A 27 7.76 -9.01 7.03
N TRP A 28 8.83 -8.92 7.82
CA TRP A 28 9.48 -7.65 8.14
C TRP A 28 9.94 -6.90 6.88
N GLN A 29 10.63 -7.58 5.94
CA GLN A 29 11.04 -6.97 4.66
C GLN A 29 9.86 -6.46 3.85
N LYS A 30 8.73 -7.18 3.83
CA LYS A 30 7.50 -6.74 3.15
C LYS A 30 6.86 -5.54 3.84
N THR A 31 6.84 -5.51 5.17
CA THR A 31 6.38 -4.36 5.96
C THR A 31 7.24 -3.13 5.69
N MET A 32 8.56 -3.26 5.74
CA MET A 32 9.48 -2.16 5.40
C MET A 32 9.29 -1.68 3.96
N SER A 33 9.09 -2.60 3.01
CA SER A 33 8.82 -2.25 1.61
C SER A 33 7.50 -1.49 1.43
N PHE A 34 6.51 -1.78 2.29
CA PHE A 34 5.24 -1.07 2.31
C PHE A 34 5.41 0.34 2.88
N GLU A 35 6.03 0.46 4.06
CA GLU A 35 6.20 1.74 4.78
C GLU A 35 7.14 2.73 4.06
N ASN A 36 8.14 2.23 3.34
CA ASN A 36 9.09 3.08 2.60
C ASN A 36 8.53 3.57 1.25
N ASP A 37 7.51 2.91 0.67
CA ASP A 37 6.96 3.24 -0.65
C ASP A 37 5.76 4.19 -0.55
N LYS A 38 5.98 5.35 0.07
CA LYS A 38 4.99 6.44 0.15
C LYS A 38 4.54 6.89 -1.23
N TYR A 39 3.29 7.35 -1.34
CA TYR A 39 2.77 7.86 -2.60
C TYR A 39 3.41 9.21 -2.97
N SER A 40 3.71 9.37 -4.26
CA SER A 40 4.08 10.65 -4.87
C SER A 40 3.17 10.90 -6.06
N VAL A 41 2.88 12.17 -6.36
CA VAL A 41 2.03 12.60 -7.49
C VAL A 41 2.59 12.16 -8.85
N ASP A 42 3.90 11.88 -8.92
CA ASP A 42 4.57 11.38 -10.13
C ASP A 42 4.21 9.93 -10.46
N LYS A 43 3.76 9.16 -9.46
CA LYS A 43 3.43 7.74 -9.63
C LYS A 43 2.05 7.60 -10.28
N ASP A 44 1.86 6.53 -11.04
CA ASP A 44 0.52 6.15 -11.48
C ASP A 44 -0.32 5.68 -10.28
N PRO A 45 -1.49 6.29 -10.01
CA PRO A 45 -2.33 5.94 -8.87
C PRO A 45 -2.76 4.48 -8.85
N TYR A 46 -3.14 3.94 -10.01
CA TYR A 46 -3.67 2.58 -10.12
C TYR A 46 -2.58 1.55 -9.84
N GLU A 47 -1.44 1.69 -10.50
CA GLU A 47 -0.29 0.81 -10.30
C GLU A 47 0.23 0.85 -8.87
N TRP A 48 0.30 2.04 -8.26
CA TRP A 48 0.72 2.16 -6.87
C TRP A 48 -0.28 1.52 -5.92
N CYS A 49 -1.59 1.80 -6.05
CA CYS A 49 -2.63 1.19 -5.22
C CYS A 49 -2.62 -0.34 -5.34
N LEU A 50 -2.51 -0.87 -6.55
CA LEU A 50 -2.45 -2.32 -6.81
C LEU A 50 -1.21 -2.94 -6.16
N ARG A 51 -0.04 -2.30 -6.28
CA ARG A 51 1.21 -2.77 -5.67
C ARG A 51 1.13 -2.81 -4.14
N GLN A 52 0.62 -1.75 -3.52
CA GLN A 52 0.46 -1.71 -2.06
C GLN A 52 -0.58 -2.72 -1.56
N SER A 53 -1.70 -2.87 -2.27
CA SER A 53 -2.72 -3.88 -1.96
C SER A 53 -2.14 -5.31 -1.98
N LYS A 54 -1.31 -5.64 -2.98
CA LYS A 54 -0.59 -6.91 -3.05
C LYS A 54 0.35 -7.12 -1.86
N ARG A 55 1.07 -6.08 -1.42
CA ARG A 55 1.97 -6.16 -0.25
C ARG A 55 1.19 -6.37 1.04
N LEU A 56 0.10 -5.63 1.26
CA LEU A 56 -0.75 -5.81 2.43
C LEU A 56 -1.35 -7.21 2.50
N LYS A 57 -1.83 -7.75 1.36
CA LYS A 57 -2.34 -9.12 1.26
C LYS A 57 -1.26 -10.19 1.51
N ALA A 58 0.00 -9.87 1.22
CA ALA A 58 1.14 -10.75 1.48
C ALA A 58 1.55 -10.75 2.96
N ILE A 59 1.45 -9.60 3.63
CA ILE A 59 1.73 -9.45 5.07
C ILE A 59 0.62 -10.09 5.90
N ASP A 60 -0.63 -9.78 5.58
CA ASP A 60 -1.81 -10.31 6.26
C ASP A 60 -2.90 -10.67 5.24
N PRO A 61 -3.02 -11.97 4.90
CA PRO A 61 -4.03 -12.45 3.95
C PRO A 61 -5.48 -12.32 4.44
N GLN A 62 -5.71 -12.18 5.75
CA GLN A 62 -7.04 -12.11 6.36
C GLN A 62 -7.47 -10.66 6.64
N MET A 63 -6.70 -9.68 6.17
CA MET A 63 -6.98 -8.27 6.37
C MET A 63 -8.32 -7.86 5.76
N ASN A 64 -9.20 -7.28 6.58
CA ASN A 64 -10.46 -6.68 6.11
C ASN A 64 -10.17 -5.51 5.15
N ILE A 65 -11.07 -5.29 4.18
CA ILE A 65 -11.05 -4.20 3.20
C ILE A 65 -10.88 -2.84 3.89
N GLN A 66 -11.63 -2.59 4.98
CA GLN A 66 -11.55 -1.33 5.71
C GLN A 66 -10.16 -1.08 6.31
N MET A 67 -9.57 -2.12 6.92
CA MET A 67 -8.23 -2.06 7.50
C MET A 67 -7.17 -1.84 6.41
N ARG A 68 -7.31 -2.55 5.28
CA ARG A 68 -6.43 -2.39 4.11
C ARG A 68 -6.49 -0.97 3.56
N ASN A 69 -7.69 -0.41 3.42
CA ASN A 69 -7.88 0.95 2.93
C ASN A 69 -7.30 1.97 3.90
N HIS A 70 -7.53 1.79 5.21
CA HIS A 70 -6.94 2.65 6.22
C HIS A 70 -5.40 2.65 6.12
N LYS A 71 -4.77 1.46 6.06
CA LYS A 71 -3.32 1.35 5.87
C LYS A 71 -2.85 1.97 4.57
N LEU A 72 -3.60 1.82 3.47
CA LEU A 72 -3.25 2.43 2.19
C LEU A 72 -3.25 3.97 2.29
N LEU A 73 -4.25 4.54 2.96
CA LEU A 73 -4.38 5.98 3.13
C LEU A 73 -3.26 6.58 3.99
N THR A 74 -2.77 5.86 5.01
CA THR A 74 -1.62 6.32 5.82
C THR A 74 -0.31 6.41 5.04
N GLN A 75 -0.24 5.83 3.84
CA GLN A 75 0.91 5.95 2.94
C GLN A 75 0.83 7.18 2.01
N LEU A 76 -0.25 7.95 2.09
CA LEU A 76 -0.39 9.21 1.36
C LEU A 76 0.21 10.37 2.19
N PRO A 77 0.72 11.43 1.55
CA PRO A 77 1.04 12.68 2.24
C PRO A 77 -0.21 13.29 2.89
N GLY A 78 -0.09 13.91 4.07
CA GLY A 78 -1.24 14.29 4.90
C GLY A 78 -2.33 15.12 4.21
N GLU A 79 -1.96 16.07 3.34
CA GLU A 79 -2.94 16.84 2.55
C GLU A 79 -3.72 15.95 1.57
N LEU A 80 -3.02 15.00 0.95
CA LEU A 80 -3.60 14.07 -0.01
C LEU A 80 -4.44 13.00 0.71
N GLU A 81 -3.99 12.53 1.87
CA GLU A 81 -4.76 11.63 2.73
C GLU A 81 -6.11 12.25 3.10
N HIS A 82 -6.10 13.51 3.57
CA HIS A 82 -7.31 14.24 3.92
C HIS A 82 -8.21 14.42 2.69
N ALA A 83 -7.64 14.85 1.56
CA ALA A 83 -8.39 15.06 0.32
C ALA A 83 -9.07 13.78 -0.19
N VAL A 84 -8.42 12.62 -0.09
CA VAL A 84 -9.01 11.33 -0.46
C VAL A 84 -10.07 10.92 0.56
N LYS A 85 -9.83 11.06 1.87
CA LYS A 85 -10.83 10.75 2.91
C LYS A 85 -12.12 11.55 2.77
N CYS A 86 -12.05 12.82 2.35
CA CYS A 86 -13.24 13.63 2.11
C CYS A 86 -14.05 13.17 0.88
N ARG A 87 -13.43 12.43 -0.05
CA ARG A 87 -14.05 11.98 -1.32
C ARG A 87 -14.41 10.51 -1.32
N CYS A 88 -13.82 9.70 -0.43
CA CYS A 88 -14.06 8.26 -0.31
C CYS A 88 -14.79 7.92 1.00
N ASN A 89 -15.87 7.16 0.90
CA ASN A 89 -16.56 6.55 2.04
C ASN A 89 -15.72 5.43 2.67
N GLN A 90 -16.04 5.05 3.92
CA GLN A 90 -15.34 3.96 4.64
C GLN A 90 -15.35 2.61 3.91
N ASN A 91 -16.31 2.38 3.03
CA ASN A 91 -16.47 1.15 2.24
C ASN A 91 -15.93 1.27 0.80
N CYS A 92 -15.15 2.30 0.49
CA CYS A 92 -14.60 2.49 -0.84
C CYS A 92 -13.75 1.30 -1.29
N THR A 93 -13.84 0.97 -2.57
CA THR A 93 -13.00 -0.04 -3.20
C THR A 93 -11.61 0.50 -3.49
N LEU A 94 -10.67 -0.38 -3.86
CA LEU A 94 -9.34 0.04 -4.28
C LEU A 94 -9.42 0.95 -5.51
N ASP A 95 -10.35 0.65 -6.43
CA ASP A 95 -10.58 1.41 -7.65
C ASP A 95 -11.13 2.80 -7.33
N ASP A 96 -12.03 2.93 -6.35
CA ASP A 96 -12.53 4.25 -5.91
C ASP A 96 -11.40 5.14 -5.39
N ILE A 97 -10.47 4.57 -4.61
CA ILE A 97 -9.30 5.30 -4.10
C ILE A 97 -8.38 5.69 -5.26
N ALA A 98 -8.11 4.77 -6.19
CA ALA A 98 -7.25 5.04 -7.35
C ALA A 98 -7.84 6.12 -8.27
N ASN A 99 -9.14 6.05 -8.55
CA ASN A 99 -9.86 7.05 -9.35
C ASN A 99 -9.84 8.42 -8.66
N THR A 100 -10.05 8.46 -7.34
CA THR A 100 -9.99 9.70 -6.56
C THR A 100 -8.59 10.30 -6.59
N LEU A 101 -7.54 9.49 -6.42
CA LEU A 101 -6.15 9.95 -6.54
C LEU A 101 -5.83 10.47 -7.94
N GLN A 102 -6.36 9.81 -8.98
CA GLN A 102 -6.20 10.25 -10.36
C GLN A 102 -6.92 11.58 -10.61
N ASP A 103 -8.12 11.75 -10.04
CA ASP A 103 -8.88 12.99 -10.14
C ASP A 103 -8.17 14.15 -9.45
N ILE A 104 -7.68 13.94 -8.22
CA ILE A 104 -6.90 14.93 -7.47
C ILE A 104 -5.63 15.29 -8.23
N ARG A 105 -4.91 14.31 -8.78
CA ARG A 105 -3.70 14.55 -9.60
C ARG A 105 -3.98 15.43 -10.82
N LYS A 106 -5.11 15.21 -11.50
CA LYS A 106 -5.52 15.94 -12.71
C LYS A 106 -6.04 17.35 -12.41
N ARG A 107 -6.86 17.48 -11.36
CA ARG A 107 -7.65 18.70 -11.09
C ARG A 107 -7.04 19.62 -10.04
N THR A 108 -6.03 19.16 -9.29
CA THR A 108 -5.45 19.93 -8.19
C THR A 108 -3.92 19.92 -8.23
N ASN A 109 -3.31 20.88 -7.53
CA ASN A 109 -1.86 20.90 -7.25
C ASN A 109 -1.52 20.32 -5.87
N ILE A 110 -2.47 19.64 -5.22
CA ILE A 110 -2.26 19.02 -3.90
C ILE A 110 -1.18 17.95 -4.01
N GLY A 111 -0.18 18.01 -3.11
CA GLY A 111 0.96 17.09 -3.13
C GLY A 111 2.05 17.39 -4.16
N LYS A 112 1.95 18.47 -4.96
CA LYS A 112 3.00 18.90 -5.90
C LYS A 112 4.08 19.79 -5.27
N PHE A 113 4.06 19.99 -3.95
CA PHE A 113 5.01 20.87 -3.27
C PHE A 113 6.35 20.17 -2.99
N THR A 114 7.40 20.69 -3.62
CA THR A 114 8.82 20.39 -3.45
C THR A 114 9.35 20.87 -2.10
N PRO A 115 10.38 20.24 -1.51
CA PRO A 115 10.97 20.69 -0.26
C PRO A 115 11.43 22.14 -0.37
N TYR A 116 11.04 22.96 0.60
CA TYR A 116 11.52 24.32 0.77
C TYR A 116 13.06 24.26 0.84
N LYS A 117 13.77 24.91 -0.09
CA LYS A 117 15.24 25.07 0.00
C LYS A 117 15.52 25.76 1.33
N SER A 118 16.19 25.07 2.26
CA SER A 118 16.80 25.72 3.41
C SER A 118 17.80 26.74 2.89
N SER A 119 17.42 28.02 2.87
CA SER A 119 18.34 29.12 2.63
C SER A 119 19.41 29.07 3.71
N SER A 120 20.60 28.59 3.35
CA SER A 120 21.77 28.61 4.23
C SER A 120 22.07 30.06 4.57
N PHE A 121 21.66 30.51 5.75
CA PHE A 121 22.08 31.79 6.30
C PHE A 121 23.57 31.64 6.62
N LYS A 122 24.44 32.25 5.80
CA LYS A 122 25.85 32.43 6.16
C LYS A 122 25.91 33.61 7.11
N GLU A 123 26.09 33.35 8.40
CA GLU A 123 26.52 34.37 9.35
C GLU A 123 27.90 34.91 8.92
N LYS A 124 28.02 36.24 8.94
CA LYS A 124 29.26 36.99 8.78
C LYS A 124 29.74 37.42 10.15
#